data_AF-A0A4P7CY44-F1
#
_entry.id   AF-A0A4P7CY44-F1
#
_cell.length_a   1.000
_cell.length_b   1.000
_cell.length_c   1.000
_cell.angle_alpha   90.00
_cell.angle_beta   90.00
_cell.angle_gamma   90.00
#
_symmetry.space_group_name_H-M   'P 1'
#
loop_
_entity.id
_entity.type
_entity.pdbx_description
1 polymer ?
#
loop_
_entity_poly.entity_id
_entity_poly.type
_entity_poly.pdbx_seq_one_letter_code
_entity_poly.pdbx_strand_id
1 'polypeptide(L)'
;MSNTMLTISEITYEALMVLENEIVFTDKVNKEYDEKFGIAGAKIGYTVNVRRPARFKGTVGPALNVEDFVESSVPVTLTTQFHVDTQFSTADLLLSMDDFRGRLIKPAVAAIANKIDFDGTTFAYQNTANAVGTPGTKPTAALTALTAKAIMDSEAAPDDGERSILLDPFSMISMADALKGLFNPQASIGEMYKKGLLGRDTLGFDWYQSQNIASYKVGAQGGTPVFSTSGTSSALITSGWQDNGTLYTTGWSASTNVVNVGDVIQIAGVYAVNPQNRSQWGSNQLRQFVVRPAVGTPSNGTFANVLNGLGQVVGGAYTSDSSGNLQLTIAPAIISAGQFQNVSAAPANNASITVFGSGGAYSPQSIAMHKNAFTLASADLELPDGVHFAGRAADKQTGLSIRVVRQYTINNDAIPTRMDVLYGWASLYRELACRVAG
;
A
#
# COMPACT_ATOMS: atom_id res chain seq x y z
N MET A 1 42.31 30.54 -8.71
CA MET A 1 41.53 29.42 -9.28
C MET A 1 40.10 29.58 -8.78
N SER A 2 39.18 29.79 -9.72
CA SER A 2 37.76 30.01 -9.44
C SER A 2 37.16 28.70 -8.93
N ASN A 3 36.82 28.63 -7.64
CA ASN A 3 35.90 27.61 -7.17
C ASN A 3 34.55 27.94 -7.78
N THR A 4 34.21 27.26 -8.88
CA THR A 4 32.86 27.25 -9.42
C THR A 4 31.96 26.62 -8.36
N MET A 5 31.30 27.48 -7.58
CA MET A 5 30.19 27.11 -6.73
C MET A 5 29.18 26.38 -7.63
N LEU A 6 29.16 25.04 -7.56
CA LEU A 6 28.20 24.25 -8.31
C LEU A 6 26.79 24.76 -7.98
N THR A 7 26.01 24.94 -9.03
CA THR A 7 24.72 25.62 -8.94
C THR A 7 23.70 24.73 -8.23
N ILE A 8 22.74 25.36 -7.56
CA ILE A 8 21.61 24.76 -6.82
C ILE A 8 20.98 23.59 -7.59
N SER A 9 20.86 23.76 -8.90
CA SER A 9 20.35 22.80 -9.88
C SER A 9 21.15 21.50 -9.93
N GLU A 10 22.48 21.54 -9.95
CA GLU A 10 23.30 20.32 -10.10
C GLU A 10 23.23 19.43 -8.85
N ILE A 11 23.10 20.05 -7.66
CA ILE A 11 22.93 19.34 -6.39
C ILE A 11 21.55 18.67 -6.34
N THR A 12 20.52 19.38 -6.80
CA THR A 12 19.15 18.87 -6.80
C THR A 12 18.92 17.78 -7.86
N TYR A 13 19.55 17.87 -9.03
CA TYR A 13 19.50 16.81 -10.04
C TYR A 13 20.27 15.54 -9.63
N GLU A 14 21.40 15.67 -8.94
CA GLU A 14 22.12 14.49 -8.44
C GLU A 14 21.37 13.78 -7.30
N ALA A 15 20.72 14.56 -6.41
CA ALA A 15 19.83 14.01 -5.40
C ALA A 15 18.70 13.19 -6.03
N LEU A 16 18.06 13.72 -7.08
CA LEU A 16 16.99 13.01 -7.80
C LEU A 16 17.48 11.71 -8.46
N MET A 17 18.65 11.73 -9.11
CA MET A 17 19.22 10.53 -9.73
C MET A 17 19.53 9.42 -8.71
N VAL A 18 19.98 9.78 -7.50
CA VAL A 18 20.18 8.81 -6.42
C VAL A 18 18.84 8.28 -5.91
N LEU A 19 17.84 9.16 -5.77
CA LEU A 19 16.51 8.77 -5.33
C LEU A 19 15.86 7.75 -6.28
N GLU A 20 15.92 7.99 -7.59
CA GLU A 20 15.31 7.12 -8.61
C GLU A 20 15.90 5.71 -8.57
N ASN A 21 17.22 5.59 -8.32
CA ASN A 21 17.88 4.29 -8.26
C ASN A 21 17.54 3.48 -7.00
N GLU A 22 17.03 4.12 -5.94
CA GLU A 22 16.73 3.45 -4.66
C GLU A 22 15.24 3.09 -4.48
N ILE A 23 14.34 3.56 -5.35
CA ILE A 23 12.90 3.29 -5.25
C ILE A 23 12.46 2.10 -6.13
N VAL A 24 12.07 0.98 -5.51
CA VAL A 24 11.67 -0.23 -6.26
C VAL A 24 10.16 -0.40 -6.34
N PHE A 25 9.42 -0.19 -5.23
CA PHE A 25 7.97 -0.30 -5.23
C PHE A 25 7.33 0.95 -5.86
N THR A 26 7.89 2.11 -5.53
CA THR A 26 7.35 3.42 -5.93
C THR A 26 7.42 3.65 -7.44
N ASP A 27 8.34 3.02 -8.17
CA ASP A 27 8.40 3.09 -9.63
C ASP A 27 7.25 2.32 -10.33
N LYS A 28 6.68 1.31 -9.66
CA LYS A 28 5.71 0.37 -10.28
C LYS A 28 4.25 0.73 -10.04
N VAL A 29 3.97 1.86 -9.42
CA VAL A 29 2.62 2.36 -9.16
C VAL A 29 2.23 3.46 -10.15
N ASN A 30 0.93 3.66 -10.34
CA ASN A 30 0.44 4.73 -11.22
C ASN A 30 0.72 6.12 -10.58
N LYS A 31 1.27 7.06 -11.36
CA LYS A 31 1.60 8.43 -10.93
C LYS A 31 0.89 9.52 -11.75
N GLU A 32 -0.05 9.16 -12.62
CA GLU A 32 -0.75 10.07 -13.55
C GLU A 32 -1.53 11.18 -12.85
N TYR A 33 -1.80 11.05 -11.55
CA TYR A 33 -2.55 12.03 -10.76
C TYR A 33 -1.67 13.06 -10.05
N ASP A 34 -0.35 12.95 -10.17
CA ASP A 34 0.62 13.86 -9.54
C ASP A 34 0.50 15.30 -10.08
N GLU A 35 0.32 15.46 -11.40
CA GLU A 35 0.18 16.79 -12.04
C GLU A 35 -1.02 17.58 -11.52
N LYS A 36 -2.04 16.91 -10.96
CA LYS A 36 -3.20 17.57 -10.37
C LYS A 36 -2.90 18.26 -9.04
N PHE A 37 -1.79 17.92 -8.37
CA PHE A 37 -1.33 18.60 -7.16
C PHE A 37 -0.26 19.67 -7.45
N GLY A 38 0.29 19.71 -8.68
CA GLY A 38 1.41 20.57 -9.07
C GLY A 38 1.07 21.90 -9.75
N ILE A 39 -0.21 22.28 -9.90
CA ILE A 39 -0.55 23.57 -10.55
C ILE A 39 -0.39 24.74 -9.57
N ALA A 40 0.73 25.45 -9.69
CA ALA A 40 0.97 26.73 -9.02
C ALA A 40 -0.18 27.73 -9.35
N GLY A 41 -1.05 27.99 -8.37
CA GLY A 41 -2.16 28.95 -8.47
C GLY A 41 -3.55 28.35 -8.28
N ALA A 42 -3.73 27.03 -8.39
CA ALA A 42 -4.97 26.36 -8.01
C ALA A 42 -4.79 25.77 -6.61
N LYS A 43 -5.39 26.40 -5.58
CA LYS A 43 -5.50 25.81 -4.23
C LYS A 43 -6.40 24.59 -4.27
N ILE A 44 -5.92 23.52 -4.87
CA ILE A 44 -6.51 22.19 -4.74
C ILE A 44 -6.12 21.78 -3.32
N GLY A 45 -7.11 21.48 -2.48
CA GLY A 45 -6.87 21.08 -1.09
C GLY A 45 -6.01 19.81 -1.01
N TYR A 46 -5.70 19.37 0.21
CA TYR A 46 -4.90 18.17 0.49
C TYR A 46 -5.45 16.85 -0.10
N THR A 47 -6.58 16.88 -0.81
CA THR A 47 -7.30 15.71 -1.31
C THR A 47 -7.80 15.92 -2.75
N VAL A 48 -7.49 15.00 -3.67
CA VAL A 48 -8.04 14.96 -5.03
C VAL A 48 -8.86 13.68 -5.20
N ASN A 49 -10.10 13.81 -5.66
CA ASN A 49 -10.96 12.66 -5.90
C ASN A 49 -10.80 12.14 -7.33
N VAL A 50 -10.31 10.91 -7.47
CA VAL A 50 -10.21 10.19 -8.74
C VAL A 50 -11.52 9.46 -8.99
N ARG A 51 -12.16 9.72 -10.14
CA ARG A 51 -13.42 9.07 -10.52
C ARG A 51 -13.16 7.67 -11.07
N ARG A 52 -13.97 6.71 -10.64
CA ARG A 52 -14.01 5.36 -11.20
C ARG A 52 -15.03 5.30 -12.33
N PRO A 53 -14.80 4.50 -13.39
CA PRO A 53 -15.77 4.30 -14.45
C PRO A 53 -17.04 3.63 -13.89
N ALA A 54 -18.19 4.07 -14.38
CA ALA A 54 -19.47 3.45 -14.05
C ALA A 54 -19.52 2.00 -14.56
N ARG A 55 -20.24 1.13 -13.85
CA ARG A 55 -20.47 -0.27 -14.23
C ARG A 55 -21.96 -0.47 -14.50
N PHE A 56 -22.30 -1.22 -15.55
CA PHE A 56 -23.67 -1.57 -15.90
C PHE A 56 -23.90 -3.07 -15.75
N LYS A 57 -25.14 -3.49 -15.48
CA LYS A 57 -25.50 -4.92 -15.34
C LYS A 57 -26.07 -5.51 -16.62
N GLY A 58 -26.74 -4.68 -17.43
CA GLY A 58 -27.50 -5.13 -18.59
C GLY A 58 -28.70 -5.98 -18.16
N THR A 59 -29.75 -5.98 -18.97
CA THR A 59 -30.87 -6.90 -18.80
C THR A 59 -31.21 -7.56 -20.13
N VAL A 60 -31.80 -8.75 -20.07
CA VAL A 60 -32.23 -9.49 -21.26
C VAL A 60 -33.74 -9.40 -21.36
N GLY A 61 -34.25 -9.02 -22.53
CA GLY A 61 -35.68 -8.96 -22.82
C GLY A 61 -36.08 -7.67 -23.55
N PRO A 62 -37.30 -7.63 -24.10
CA PRO A 62 -37.79 -6.48 -24.87
C PRO A 62 -38.25 -5.29 -23.99
N ALA A 63 -38.42 -5.50 -22.67
CA ALA A 63 -38.86 -4.46 -21.76
C ALA A 63 -37.68 -3.54 -21.36
N LEU A 64 -37.92 -2.22 -21.39
CA LEU A 64 -36.93 -1.23 -20.96
C LEU A 64 -36.75 -1.27 -19.43
N ASN A 65 -35.57 -1.69 -18.97
CA ASN A 65 -35.15 -1.54 -17.59
C ASN A 65 -34.11 -0.41 -17.52
N VAL A 66 -34.47 0.73 -16.92
CA VAL A 66 -33.54 1.84 -16.73
C VAL A 66 -32.56 1.48 -15.61
N GLU A 67 -31.26 1.60 -15.89
CA GLU A 67 -30.20 1.43 -14.89
C GLU A 67 -29.69 2.80 -14.44
N ASP A 68 -29.46 2.92 -13.13
CA ASP A 68 -28.94 4.15 -12.55
C ASP A 68 -27.46 4.34 -12.90
N PHE A 69 -27.13 5.49 -13.47
CA PHE A 69 -25.75 5.90 -13.68
C PHE A 69 -25.15 6.36 -12.35
N VAL A 70 -24.35 5.50 -11.71
CA VAL A 70 -23.67 5.80 -10.45
C VAL A 70 -22.16 5.85 -10.67
N GLU A 71 -21.59 7.04 -10.55
CA GLU A 71 -20.14 7.25 -10.50
C GLU A 71 -19.66 7.22 -9.04
N SER A 72 -18.61 6.45 -8.77
CA SER A 72 -17.92 6.48 -7.48
C SER A 72 -16.55 7.15 -7.63
N SER A 73 -16.03 7.68 -6.52
CA SER A 73 -14.71 8.33 -6.50
C SER A 73 -13.88 7.87 -5.33
N VAL A 74 -12.57 7.77 -5.53
CA VAL A 74 -11.58 7.45 -4.49
C VAL A 74 -10.77 8.72 -4.17
N PRO A 75 -10.65 9.11 -2.90
CA PRO A 75 -9.81 10.24 -2.52
C PRO A 75 -8.33 9.84 -2.53
N VAL A 76 -7.50 10.67 -3.17
CA VAL A 76 -6.05 10.67 -3.07
C VAL A 76 -5.66 11.83 -2.17
N THR A 77 -5.05 11.55 -1.01
CA THR A 77 -4.79 12.57 0.01
C THR A 77 -3.30 12.67 0.34
N LEU A 78 -2.76 13.88 0.42
CA LEU A 78 -1.39 14.14 0.87
C LEU A 78 -1.35 14.09 2.40
N THR A 79 -0.66 13.09 2.97
CA THR A 79 -0.74 12.81 4.42
C THR A 79 0.58 13.02 5.14
N THR A 80 1.71 12.87 4.46
CA THR A 80 3.00 12.69 5.13
C THR A 80 4.01 13.72 4.65
N GLN A 81 4.43 14.61 5.56
CA GLN A 81 5.61 15.45 5.37
C GLN A 81 6.78 14.82 6.12
N PHE A 82 7.78 14.32 5.40
CA PHE A 82 9.00 13.77 5.97
C PHE A 82 10.17 14.72 5.74
N HIS A 83 11.06 14.83 6.72
CA HIS A 83 12.22 15.70 6.64
C HIS A 83 13.45 15.09 7.29
N VAL A 84 14.61 15.43 6.73
CA VAL A 84 15.91 15.13 7.32
C VAL A 84 16.60 16.46 7.64
N ASP A 85 16.88 16.66 8.93
CA ASP A 85 17.50 17.87 9.45
C ASP A 85 18.97 17.62 9.78
N THR A 86 19.84 18.52 9.36
CA THR A 86 21.29 18.47 9.60
C THR A 86 21.78 19.85 10.02
N GLN A 87 22.79 19.91 10.89
CA GLN A 87 23.32 21.18 11.39
C GLN A 87 24.85 21.13 11.41
N PHE A 88 25.48 22.18 10.87
CA PHE A 88 26.94 22.33 10.86
C PHE A 88 27.32 23.71 11.39
N SER A 89 28.46 23.81 12.06
CA SER A 89 29.02 25.12 12.42
C SER A 89 29.73 25.75 11.22
N THR A 90 29.83 27.08 11.22
CA THR A 90 30.56 27.84 10.19
C THR A 90 32.04 27.47 10.12
N ALA A 91 32.65 27.10 11.23
CA ALA A 91 34.05 26.67 11.30
C ALA A 91 34.30 25.31 10.59
N ASP A 92 33.34 24.40 10.67
CA ASP A 92 33.44 23.07 10.03
C ASP A 92 33.21 23.16 8.51
N LEU A 93 32.33 24.08 8.08
CA LEU A 93 32.06 24.34 6.67
C LEU A 93 33.28 24.93 5.92
N LEU A 94 34.20 25.57 6.63
CA LEU A 94 35.41 26.20 6.08
C LEU A 94 36.48 25.16 5.69
N LEU A 95 36.43 23.95 6.27
CA LEU A 95 37.50 22.95 6.17
C LEU A 95 37.27 21.90 5.06
N SER A 96 36.05 21.69 4.54
CA SER A 96 35.80 20.63 3.52
C SER A 96 34.47 20.75 2.75
N MET A 97 34.23 21.88 2.07
CA MET A 97 32.98 22.13 1.31
C MET A 97 32.65 21.10 0.21
N ASP A 98 33.64 20.47 -0.44
CA ASP A 98 33.40 19.45 -1.48
C ASP A 98 33.00 18.07 -0.92
N ASP A 99 33.42 17.75 0.31
CA ASP A 99 33.08 16.47 0.96
C ASP A 99 31.63 16.46 1.49
N PHE A 100 31.06 17.66 1.67
CA PHE A 100 29.69 17.89 2.12
C PHE A 100 28.65 17.34 1.13
N ARG A 101 28.89 17.48 -0.18
CA ARG A 101 27.94 17.06 -1.24
C ARG A 101 27.77 15.55 -1.31
N GLY A 102 28.88 14.81 -1.38
CA GLY A 102 28.86 13.36 -1.54
C GLY A 102 28.49 12.60 -0.27
N ARG A 103 28.91 13.10 0.90
CA ARG A 103 28.73 12.39 2.18
C ARG A 103 27.50 12.78 2.97
N LEU A 104 26.83 13.89 2.67
CA LEU A 104 25.62 14.30 3.38
C LEU A 104 24.35 14.16 2.54
N ILE A 105 24.38 14.68 1.31
CA ILE A 105 23.16 14.77 0.49
C ILE A 105 22.73 13.39 0.01
N LYS A 106 23.67 12.57 -0.47
CA LYS A 106 23.37 11.19 -0.87
C LYS A 106 22.73 10.35 0.24
N PRO A 107 23.31 10.25 1.45
CA PRO A 107 22.67 9.46 2.51
C PRO A 107 21.37 10.08 3.05
N ALA A 108 21.24 11.41 3.04
CA ALA A 108 19.99 12.05 3.44
C ALA A 108 18.85 11.73 2.46
N VAL A 109 19.13 11.79 1.16
CA VAL A 109 18.16 11.45 0.11
C VAL A 109 17.86 9.95 0.09
N ALA A 110 18.87 9.11 0.33
CA ALA A 110 18.68 7.67 0.48
C ALA A 110 17.75 7.32 1.65
N ALA A 111 17.90 8.00 2.79
CA ALA A 111 17.00 7.82 3.92
C ALA A 111 15.55 8.22 3.59
N ILE A 112 15.36 9.28 2.80
CA ILE A 112 14.03 9.71 2.32
C ILE A 112 13.45 8.68 1.34
N ALA A 113 14.24 8.22 0.37
CA ALA A 113 13.84 7.22 -0.63
C ALA A 113 13.38 5.91 0.04
N ASN A 114 14.18 5.40 0.99
CA ASN A 114 13.84 4.21 1.75
C ASN A 114 12.56 4.39 2.58
N LYS A 115 12.34 5.57 3.16
CA LYS A 115 11.11 5.85 3.92
C LYS A 115 9.87 5.86 3.03
N ILE A 116 9.95 6.50 1.86
CA ILE A 116 8.83 6.55 0.90
C ILE A 116 8.48 5.13 0.44
N ASP A 117 9.48 4.32 0.10
CA ASP A 117 9.26 2.95 -0.35
C ASP A 117 8.69 2.06 0.75
N PHE A 118 9.21 2.15 1.98
CA PHE A 118 8.69 1.41 3.14
C PHE A 118 7.26 1.80 3.52
N ASP A 119 6.90 3.08 3.40
CA ASP A 119 5.53 3.53 3.62
C ASP A 119 4.60 3.04 2.52
N GLY A 120 5.07 3.00 1.27
CA GLY A 120 4.33 2.45 0.14
C GLY A 120 4.02 0.97 0.32
N THR A 121 5.03 0.16 0.64
CA THR A 121 4.84 -1.27 0.89
C THR A 121 3.95 -1.51 2.12
N THR A 122 4.07 -0.67 3.16
CA THR A 122 3.22 -0.73 4.35
C THR A 122 1.75 -0.42 4.02
N PHE A 123 1.52 0.67 3.30
CA PHE A 123 0.19 1.06 2.85
C PHE A 123 -0.43 -0.02 1.95
N ALA A 124 0.37 -0.60 1.06
CA ALA A 124 -0.09 -1.59 0.10
C ALA A 124 -0.57 -2.87 0.80
N TYR A 125 0.16 -3.39 1.80
CA TYR A 125 -0.32 -4.58 2.53
C TYR A 125 -1.57 -4.28 3.37
N GLN A 126 -1.68 -3.08 3.96
CA GLN A 126 -2.83 -2.68 4.79
C GLN A 126 -4.11 -2.44 3.98
N ASN A 127 -3.99 -2.19 2.67
CA ASN A 127 -5.12 -1.91 1.80
C ASN A 127 -5.49 -3.05 0.85
N THR A 128 -4.63 -4.06 0.71
CA THR A 128 -4.88 -5.24 -0.12
C THR A 128 -5.61 -6.32 0.67
N ALA A 129 -6.79 -6.70 0.19
CA ALA A 129 -7.63 -7.73 0.82
C ALA A 129 -7.27 -9.16 0.39
N ASN A 130 -6.90 -9.35 -0.88
CA ASN A 130 -6.54 -10.66 -1.40
C ASN A 130 -5.18 -11.09 -0.85
N ALA A 131 -5.08 -12.32 -0.36
CA ALA A 131 -3.89 -12.90 0.23
C ALA A 131 -3.79 -14.39 -0.09
N VAL A 132 -2.58 -14.82 -0.46
CA VAL A 132 -2.22 -16.22 -0.73
C VAL A 132 -1.00 -16.62 0.09
N GLY A 133 -0.81 -17.94 0.27
CA GLY A 133 0.28 -18.50 1.07
C GLY A 133 -0.14 -18.75 2.53
N THR A 134 0.84 -18.98 3.39
CA THR A 134 0.60 -19.19 4.83
C THR A 134 1.56 -18.28 5.59
N PRO A 135 1.06 -17.27 6.33
CA PRO A 135 1.91 -16.38 7.11
C PRO A 135 2.86 -17.13 8.04
N GLY A 136 4.16 -16.83 7.94
CA GLY A 136 5.22 -17.47 8.73
C GLY A 136 5.80 -18.73 8.08
N THR A 137 5.31 -19.12 6.89
CA THR A 137 5.84 -20.23 6.10
C THR A 137 6.29 -19.73 4.73
N LYS A 138 7.60 -19.83 4.47
CA LYS A 138 8.20 -19.34 3.22
C LYS A 138 7.56 -20.00 2.00
N PRO A 139 7.28 -19.26 0.91
CA PRO A 139 6.74 -19.84 -0.31
C PRO A 139 7.80 -20.75 -0.95
N THR A 140 7.48 -22.04 -1.07
CA THR A 140 8.36 -23.06 -1.66
C THR A 140 7.86 -23.56 -3.01
N ALA A 141 6.75 -23.02 -3.52
CA ALA A 141 6.13 -23.49 -4.75
C ALA A 141 5.71 -22.32 -5.65
N ALA A 142 5.96 -22.49 -6.96
CA ALA A 142 5.44 -21.63 -8.03
C ALA A 142 3.90 -21.50 -8.00
N LEU A 143 3.21 -22.48 -7.41
CA LEU A 143 1.76 -22.50 -7.25
C LEU A 143 1.24 -21.29 -6.45
N THR A 144 2.01 -20.77 -5.49
CA THR A 144 1.58 -19.61 -4.69
C THR A 144 1.44 -18.37 -5.58
N ALA A 145 2.39 -18.14 -6.49
CA ALA A 145 2.31 -17.03 -7.45
C ALA A 145 1.23 -17.25 -8.52
N LEU A 146 1.04 -18.48 -8.99
CA LEU A 146 -0.04 -18.82 -9.93
C LEU A 146 -1.43 -18.67 -9.29
N THR A 147 -1.55 -18.94 -7.99
CA THR A 147 -2.81 -18.72 -7.25
C THR A 147 -3.08 -17.23 -7.08
N ALA A 148 -2.05 -16.41 -6.83
CA ALA A 148 -2.20 -14.95 -6.85
C ALA A 148 -2.69 -14.45 -8.22
N LYS A 149 -2.12 -14.99 -9.32
CA LYS A 149 -2.61 -14.71 -10.68
C LYS A 149 -4.08 -15.10 -10.83
N ALA A 150 -4.45 -16.32 -10.46
CA ALA A 150 -5.82 -16.81 -10.60
C ALA A 150 -6.85 -15.95 -9.84
N ILE A 151 -6.50 -15.45 -8.66
CA ILE A 151 -7.35 -14.53 -7.89
C ILE A 151 -7.49 -13.19 -8.61
N MET A 152 -6.37 -12.61 -9.10
CA MET A 152 -6.40 -11.36 -9.87
C MET A 152 -7.22 -11.49 -11.16
N ASP A 153 -7.07 -12.60 -11.89
CA ASP A 153 -7.87 -12.90 -13.09
C ASP A 153 -9.36 -13.05 -12.75
N SER A 154 -9.68 -13.66 -11.60
CA SER A 154 -11.05 -13.85 -11.14
C SER A 154 -11.71 -12.55 -10.66
N GLU A 155 -10.93 -11.56 -10.25
CA GLU A 155 -11.36 -10.16 -10.02
C GLU A 155 -11.41 -9.32 -11.30
N ALA A 156 -11.17 -9.92 -12.47
CA ALA A 156 -11.14 -9.28 -13.79
C ALA A 156 -10.04 -8.21 -13.94
N ALA A 157 -8.86 -8.46 -13.34
CA ALA A 157 -7.68 -7.64 -13.59
C ALA A 157 -7.24 -7.74 -15.07
N PRO A 158 -6.84 -6.62 -15.72
CA PRO A 158 -6.25 -6.67 -17.07
C PRO A 158 -4.99 -7.53 -17.11
N ASP A 159 -4.78 -8.27 -18.20
CA ASP A 159 -3.56 -9.08 -18.47
C ASP A 159 -2.70 -8.39 -19.55
N ASP A 160 -2.47 -7.09 -19.39
CA ASP A 160 -1.76 -6.21 -20.34
C ASP A 160 -0.22 -6.24 -20.20
N GLY A 161 0.30 -7.14 -19.36
CA GLY A 161 1.73 -7.23 -19.05
C GLY A 161 2.22 -6.21 -18.02
N GLU A 162 1.35 -5.38 -17.42
CA GLU A 162 1.74 -4.42 -16.38
C GLU A 162 1.61 -4.97 -14.95
N ARG A 163 1.59 -6.31 -14.80
CA ARG A 163 1.52 -6.99 -13.51
C ARG A 163 2.92 -7.21 -12.94
N SER A 164 3.17 -6.68 -11.75
CA SER A 164 4.46 -6.81 -11.05
C SER A 164 4.29 -7.55 -9.74
N ILE A 165 5.30 -8.32 -9.35
CA ILE A 165 5.39 -8.94 -8.02
C ILE A 165 6.67 -8.48 -7.33
N LEU A 166 6.53 -7.94 -6.12
CA LEU A 166 7.63 -7.58 -5.24
C LEU A 166 7.75 -8.65 -4.15
N LEU A 167 8.89 -9.35 -4.13
CA LEU A 167 9.23 -10.32 -3.09
C LEU A 167 10.36 -9.85 -2.18
N ASP A 168 10.34 -10.35 -0.94
CA ASP A 168 11.47 -10.18 -0.04
C ASP A 168 12.66 -11.02 -0.49
N PRO A 169 13.90 -10.65 -0.11
CA PRO A 169 15.10 -11.36 -0.55
C PRO A 169 15.10 -12.86 -0.23
N PHE A 170 14.51 -13.26 0.90
CA PHE A 170 14.53 -14.66 1.33
C PHE A 170 13.47 -15.49 0.61
N SER A 171 12.28 -14.94 0.39
CA SER A 171 11.24 -15.58 -0.43
C SER A 171 11.60 -15.62 -1.91
N MET A 172 12.36 -14.64 -2.40
CA MET A 172 12.86 -14.63 -3.78
C MET A 172 13.84 -15.80 -4.02
N ILE A 173 14.73 -16.08 -3.07
CA ILE A 173 15.66 -17.22 -3.15
C ILE A 173 14.88 -18.55 -3.16
N SER A 174 13.89 -18.74 -2.28
CA SER A 174 13.10 -19.98 -2.25
C SER A 174 12.24 -20.15 -3.51
N MET A 175 11.73 -19.05 -4.07
CA MET A 175 10.97 -19.09 -5.32
C MET A 175 11.87 -19.37 -6.53
N ALA A 176 13.08 -18.81 -6.58
CA ALA A 176 14.09 -19.15 -7.58
C ALA A 176 14.49 -20.63 -7.49
N ASP A 177 14.65 -21.17 -6.29
CA ASP A 177 14.96 -22.59 -6.08
C ASP A 177 13.81 -23.51 -6.53
N ALA A 178 12.56 -23.12 -6.26
CA ALA A 178 11.38 -23.86 -6.70
C ALA A 178 11.22 -23.85 -8.23
N LEU A 179 11.61 -22.76 -8.89
CA LEU A 179 11.46 -22.57 -10.32
C LEU A 179 12.59 -23.19 -11.17
N LYS A 180 13.73 -23.54 -10.56
CA LYS A 180 14.85 -24.18 -11.29
C LYS A 180 14.48 -25.55 -11.90
N GLY A 181 13.49 -26.24 -11.32
CA GLY A 181 13.03 -27.56 -11.78
C GLY A 181 11.93 -27.52 -12.84
N LEU A 182 11.38 -26.33 -13.12
CA LEU A 182 10.28 -26.16 -14.08
C LEU A 182 10.86 -25.96 -15.49
N PHE A 183 10.65 -26.95 -16.36
CA PHE A 183 11.16 -26.95 -17.73
C PHE A 183 10.52 -25.82 -18.59
N ASN A 184 11.21 -24.68 -18.71
CA ASN A 184 10.93 -23.55 -19.63
C ASN A 184 12.26 -23.11 -20.33
N PRO A 185 12.29 -22.34 -21.44
CA PRO A 185 13.37 -22.35 -22.44
C PRO A 185 14.76 -21.93 -21.92
N GLN A 186 15.81 -22.48 -22.54
CA GLN A 186 17.22 -22.36 -22.10
C GLN A 186 17.74 -20.91 -21.95
N ALA A 187 17.14 -19.94 -22.65
CA ALA A 187 17.53 -18.53 -22.58
C ALA A 187 17.17 -17.87 -21.23
N SER A 188 15.96 -18.11 -20.71
CA SER A 188 15.53 -17.57 -19.41
C SER A 188 16.23 -18.26 -18.23
N ILE A 189 16.59 -19.55 -18.38
CA ILE A 189 17.45 -20.24 -17.40
C ILE A 189 18.82 -19.56 -17.33
N GLY A 190 19.40 -19.20 -18.48
CA GLY A 190 20.70 -18.52 -18.54
C GLY A 190 20.71 -17.18 -17.79
N GLU A 191 19.64 -16.40 -17.86
CA GLU A 191 19.54 -15.13 -17.10
C GLU A 191 19.24 -15.36 -15.63
N MET A 192 18.34 -16.30 -15.31
CA MET A 192 18.01 -16.65 -13.92
C MET A 192 19.24 -17.19 -13.17
N TYR A 193 20.08 -18.00 -13.84
CA TYR A 193 21.31 -18.53 -13.28
C TYR A 193 22.42 -17.47 -13.16
N LYS A 194 22.45 -16.48 -14.07
CA LYS A 194 23.46 -15.39 -14.05
C LYS A 194 23.11 -14.27 -13.07
N LYS A 195 21.83 -13.90 -12.97
CA LYS A 195 21.37 -12.76 -12.17
C LYS A 195 20.79 -13.18 -10.82
N GLY A 196 20.50 -14.47 -10.61
CA GLY A 196 19.89 -14.97 -9.36
C GLY A 196 18.46 -14.46 -9.12
N LEU A 197 17.86 -13.81 -10.11
CA LEU A 197 16.53 -13.22 -10.08
C LEU A 197 15.64 -13.93 -11.11
N LEU A 198 14.35 -14.03 -10.79
CA LEU A 198 13.34 -14.55 -11.71
C LEU A 198 13.19 -13.56 -12.88
N GLY A 199 13.15 -14.11 -14.09
CA GLY A 199 13.08 -13.31 -15.30
C GLY A 199 11.77 -12.52 -15.43
N ARG A 200 11.82 -11.51 -16.29
CA ARG A 200 10.64 -10.75 -16.76
C ARG A 200 9.60 -11.69 -17.39
N ASP A 201 8.31 -11.42 -17.20
CA ASP A 201 7.18 -12.22 -17.70
C ASP A 201 7.12 -13.70 -17.24
N THR A 202 7.85 -14.08 -16.18
CA THR A 202 7.77 -15.45 -15.67
C THR A 202 6.48 -15.64 -14.85
N LEU A 203 5.70 -16.69 -15.15
CA LEU A 203 4.39 -16.97 -14.53
C LEU A 203 3.34 -15.85 -14.69
N GLY A 204 3.53 -14.91 -15.63
CA GLY A 204 2.60 -13.80 -15.87
C GLY A 204 2.81 -12.59 -14.96
N PHE A 205 3.98 -12.44 -14.35
CA PHE A 205 4.39 -11.26 -13.58
C PHE A 205 5.82 -10.83 -13.93
N ASP A 206 6.08 -9.53 -13.77
CA ASP A 206 7.42 -8.98 -13.68
C ASP A 206 7.92 -9.05 -12.23
N TRP A 207 9.01 -9.78 -12.01
CA TRP A 207 9.53 -10.05 -10.67
C TRP A 207 10.57 -9.03 -10.25
N TYR A 208 10.35 -8.45 -9.08
CA TYR A 208 11.27 -7.52 -8.44
C TYR A 208 11.53 -7.95 -7.00
N GLN A 209 12.71 -7.62 -6.53
CA GLN A 209 13.09 -7.83 -5.14
C GLN A 209 13.22 -6.47 -4.46
N SER A 210 12.63 -6.33 -3.28
CA SER A 210 12.85 -5.15 -2.42
C SER A 210 13.22 -5.59 -1.01
N GLN A 211 14.20 -4.92 -0.43
CA GLN A 211 14.60 -5.10 0.97
C GLN A 211 13.64 -4.37 1.93
N ASN A 212 12.84 -3.43 1.42
CA ASN A 212 11.94 -2.58 2.20
C ASN A 212 10.54 -3.17 2.34
N ILE A 213 10.38 -4.48 2.13
CA ILE A 213 9.09 -5.15 2.32
C ILE A 213 8.77 -5.23 3.81
N ALA A 214 7.63 -4.64 4.18
CA ALA A 214 7.18 -4.61 5.55
C ALA A 214 6.90 -6.03 6.07
N SER A 215 7.47 -6.32 7.24
CA SER A 215 7.10 -7.51 8.02
C SER A 215 5.88 -7.19 8.88
N TYR A 216 4.94 -8.13 8.91
CA TYR A 216 3.68 -7.99 9.62
C TYR A 216 3.54 -9.06 10.69
N LYS A 217 3.00 -8.67 11.85
CA LYS A 217 2.61 -9.61 12.90
C LYS A 217 1.08 -9.74 12.92
N VAL A 218 0.61 -10.94 12.63
CA VAL A 218 -0.80 -11.29 12.75
C VAL A 218 -1.27 -10.99 14.19
N GLY A 219 -2.50 -10.49 14.33
CA GLY A 219 -3.13 -10.28 15.64
C GLY A 219 -2.99 -11.51 16.53
N ALA A 220 -3.04 -11.35 17.86
CA ALA A 220 -2.87 -12.50 18.76
C ALA A 220 -3.92 -13.58 18.50
N GLN A 221 -5.08 -13.19 17.97
CA GLN A 221 -6.28 -14.01 17.80
C GLN A 221 -6.75 -14.59 19.15
N GLY A 222 -8.04 -14.85 19.28
CA GLY A 222 -8.55 -15.38 20.56
C GLY A 222 -10.06 -15.52 20.55
N GLY A 223 -10.55 -16.61 21.13
CA GLY A 223 -11.97 -16.96 21.12
C GLY A 223 -12.41 -17.60 19.80
N THR A 224 -13.72 -17.64 19.59
CA THR A 224 -14.38 -18.18 18.39
C THR A 224 -15.23 -17.08 17.78
N PRO A 225 -14.62 -16.14 17.03
CA PRO A 225 -15.31 -14.96 16.57
C PRO A 225 -16.36 -15.30 15.51
N VAL A 226 -17.51 -14.65 15.64
CA VAL A 226 -18.64 -14.76 14.72
C VAL A 226 -19.15 -13.38 14.35
N PHE A 227 -19.75 -13.29 13.16
CA PHE A 227 -20.58 -12.15 12.81
C PHE A 227 -21.87 -12.18 13.63
N SER A 228 -22.26 -11.03 14.19
CA SER A 228 -23.52 -10.89 14.91
C SER A 228 -24.37 -9.77 14.34
N THR A 229 -25.67 -10.04 14.18
CA THR A 229 -26.66 -9.02 13.80
C THR A 229 -27.17 -8.22 14.99
N SER A 230 -26.67 -8.46 16.21
CA SER A 230 -27.10 -7.74 17.42
C SER A 230 -26.55 -6.31 17.51
N GLY A 231 -25.53 -5.98 16.71
CA GLY A 231 -24.96 -4.64 16.61
C GLY A 231 -25.05 -4.09 15.19
N THR A 232 -24.80 -2.77 15.05
CA THR A 232 -24.86 -2.09 13.75
C THR A 232 -23.58 -2.32 12.96
N SER A 233 -23.73 -2.85 11.74
CA SER A 233 -22.63 -3.02 10.77
C SER A 233 -22.90 -2.17 9.54
N SER A 234 -22.08 -1.15 9.27
CA SER A 234 -22.21 -0.33 8.06
C SER A 234 -21.53 -0.94 6.84
N ALA A 235 -20.70 -1.98 7.01
CA ALA A 235 -20.03 -2.67 5.92
C ALA A 235 -20.97 -3.49 5.01
N LEU A 236 -22.23 -3.71 5.40
CA LEU A 236 -23.18 -4.54 4.64
C LEU A 236 -24.15 -3.64 3.87
N ILE A 237 -24.06 -3.67 2.55
CA ILE A 237 -25.01 -2.99 1.67
C ILE A 237 -25.56 -3.94 0.61
N THR A 238 -26.84 -3.78 0.27
CA THR A 238 -27.48 -4.60 -0.77
C THR A 238 -27.19 -4.07 -2.17
N SER A 239 -27.03 -2.75 -2.33
CA SER A 239 -26.70 -2.11 -3.60
C SER A 239 -26.04 -0.75 -3.36
N GLY A 240 -25.44 -0.17 -4.40
CA GLY A 240 -24.61 1.03 -4.29
C GLY A 240 -23.13 0.70 -4.17
N TRP A 241 -22.28 1.73 -4.07
CA TRP A 241 -20.84 1.57 -3.94
C TRP A 241 -20.38 2.07 -2.57
N GLN A 242 -19.49 1.29 -1.94
CA GLN A 242 -18.85 1.67 -0.69
C GLN A 242 -17.46 1.01 -0.61
N ASP A 243 -16.44 1.79 -0.25
CA ASP A 243 -15.04 1.28 -0.14
C ASP A 243 -14.82 0.45 1.12
N ASN A 244 -15.32 0.94 2.27
CA ASN A 244 -15.09 0.36 3.59
C ASN A 244 -16.34 0.46 4.47
N GLY A 245 -16.37 -0.26 5.57
CA GLY A 245 -17.40 -0.05 6.58
C GLY A 245 -17.08 -0.78 7.88
N THR A 246 -17.93 -0.59 8.88
CA THR A 246 -17.79 -1.27 10.17
C THR A 246 -18.53 -2.60 10.16
N LEU A 247 -17.91 -3.62 10.75
CA LEU A 247 -18.45 -4.95 10.96
C LEU A 247 -18.54 -5.19 12.48
N TYR A 248 -19.73 -5.54 12.94
CA TYR A 248 -19.95 -5.95 14.32
C TYR A 248 -19.68 -7.44 14.49
N THR A 249 -18.82 -7.76 15.44
CA THR A 249 -18.34 -9.13 15.68
C THR A 249 -18.36 -9.44 17.17
N THR A 250 -18.55 -10.72 17.51
CA THR A 250 -18.64 -11.19 18.89
C THR A 250 -17.91 -12.51 19.05
N GLY A 251 -17.63 -12.92 20.29
CA GLY A 251 -16.97 -14.21 20.57
C GLY A 251 -15.45 -14.14 20.53
N TRP A 252 -14.87 -12.94 20.51
CA TRP A 252 -13.45 -12.73 20.74
C TRP A 252 -13.10 -12.98 22.22
N SER A 253 -11.85 -13.32 22.51
CA SER A 253 -11.34 -13.28 23.89
C SER A 253 -11.53 -11.88 24.47
N ALA A 254 -12.14 -11.77 25.65
CA ALA A 254 -12.52 -10.48 26.25
C ALA A 254 -11.32 -9.65 26.73
N SER A 255 -11.39 -8.34 26.55
CA SER A 255 -10.41 -7.35 27.04
C SER A 255 -8.96 -7.60 26.60
N THR A 256 -8.75 -8.24 25.44
CA THR A 256 -7.40 -8.48 24.88
C THR A 256 -7.29 -7.98 23.45
N ASN A 257 -6.07 -7.65 23.03
CA ASN A 257 -5.79 -7.37 21.61
C ASN A 257 -5.98 -8.67 20.82
N VAL A 258 -6.88 -8.65 19.85
CA VAL A 258 -7.25 -9.84 19.08
C VAL A 258 -6.88 -9.73 17.61
N VAL A 259 -6.96 -8.53 17.03
CA VAL A 259 -6.80 -8.29 15.60
C VAL A 259 -5.98 -7.02 15.40
N ASN A 260 -5.01 -7.06 14.49
CA ASN A 260 -4.22 -5.89 14.11
C ASN A 260 -4.68 -5.38 12.73
N VAL A 261 -4.45 -4.09 12.44
CA VAL A 261 -4.65 -3.51 11.10
C VAL A 261 -3.78 -4.25 10.09
N GLY A 262 -4.35 -4.61 8.95
CA GLY A 262 -3.69 -5.46 7.95
C GLY A 262 -3.94 -6.96 8.12
N ASP A 263 -4.65 -7.39 9.16
CA ASP A 263 -5.12 -8.78 9.24
C ASP A 263 -6.17 -9.02 8.14
N VAL A 264 -6.11 -10.19 7.50
CA VAL A 264 -7.10 -10.59 6.50
C VAL A 264 -8.09 -11.53 7.16
N ILE A 265 -9.38 -11.25 7.03
CA ILE A 265 -10.47 -12.08 7.57
C ILE A 265 -11.31 -12.67 6.44
N GLN A 266 -11.86 -13.85 6.70
CA GLN A 266 -12.88 -14.50 5.87
C GLN A 266 -14.10 -14.79 6.74
N ILE A 267 -15.28 -14.73 6.14
CA ILE A 267 -16.54 -14.98 6.82
C ILE A 267 -17.24 -16.15 6.13
N ALA A 268 -17.65 -17.15 6.91
CA ALA A 268 -18.31 -18.34 6.37
C ALA A 268 -19.58 -17.97 5.58
N GLY A 269 -19.76 -18.60 4.42
CA GLY A 269 -20.92 -18.38 3.54
C GLY A 269 -20.86 -17.10 2.69
N VAL A 270 -19.79 -16.30 2.79
CA VAL A 270 -19.57 -15.10 1.97
C VAL A 270 -18.56 -15.42 0.88
N TYR A 271 -19.04 -15.71 -0.33
CA TYR A 271 -18.18 -16.09 -1.45
C TYR A 271 -17.89 -14.91 -2.37
N ALA A 272 -16.69 -14.89 -2.96
CA ALA A 272 -16.31 -13.88 -3.93
C ALA A 272 -17.04 -14.08 -5.26
N VAL A 273 -17.48 -12.98 -5.86
CA VAL A 273 -18.07 -12.97 -7.21
C VAL A 273 -17.17 -12.21 -8.17
N ASN A 274 -17.16 -12.62 -9.43
CA ASN A 274 -16.45 -11.88 -10.46
C ASN A 274 -17.22 -10.58 -10.79
N PRO A 275 -16.55 -9.41 -10.78
CA PRO A 275 -17.21 -8.11 -10.95
C PRO A 275 -17.95 -7.91 -12.29
N GLN A 276 -17.60 -8.65 -13.34
CA GLN A 276 -18.19 -8.51 -14.68
C GLN A 276 -19.41 -9.40 -14.87
N ASN A 277 -19.25 -10.70 -14.60
CA ASN A 277 -20.32 -11.68 -14.83
C ASN A 277 -21.23 -11.89 -13.62
N ARG A 278 -20.84 -11.39 -12.43
CA ARG A 278 -21.58 -11.51 -11.15
C ARG A 278 -21.84 -12.94 -10.70
N SER A 279 -21.10 -13.89 -11.26
CA SER A 279 -21.09 -15.28 -10.84
C SER A 279 -20.03 -15.47 -9.77
N GLN A 280 -20.33 -16.37 -8.83
CA GLN A 280 -19.36 -16.87 -7.86
C GLN A 280 -18.16 -17.49 -8.57
N TRP A 281 -16.98 -17.36 -7.97
CA TRP A 281 -15.78 -18.06 -8.46
C TRP A 281 -16.02 -19.57 -8.45
N GLY A 282 -15.53 -20.26 -9.50
CA GLY A 282 -15.87 -21.66 -9.79
C GLY A 282 -15.48 -22.69 -8.71
N SER A 283 -14.75 -22.28 -7.68
CA SER A 283 -14.23 -23.13 -6.59
C SER A 283 -14.78 -22.76 -5.21
N ASN A 284 -15.89 -22.01 -5.12
CA ASN A 284 -16.52 -21.61 -3.86
C ASN A 284 -15.55 -20.94 -2.86
N GLN A 285 -14.65 -20.11 -3.36
CA GLN A 285 -13.68 -19.41 -2.52
C GLN A 285 -14.36 -18.29 -1.72
N LEU A 286 -14.06 -18.23 -0.42
CA LEU A 286 -14.54 -17.18 0.47
C LEU A 286 -13.89 -15.84 0.12
N ARG A 287 -14.67 -14.77 0.15
CA ARG A 287 -14.16 -13.41 -0.02
C ARG A 287 -13.25 -13.08 1.17
N GLN A 288 -12.09 -12.51 0.86
CA GLN A 288 -11.16 -11.99 1.85
C GLN A 288 -11.38 -10.49 2.06
N PHE A 289 -11.25 -10.06 3.31
CA PHE A 289 -11.38 -8.65 3.72
C PHE A 289 -10.18 -8.26 4.56
N VAL A 290 -9.59 -7.10 4.30
CA VAL A 290 -8.51 -6.56 5.13
C VAL A 290 -9.09 -5.67 6.23
N VAL A 291 -8.55 -5.81 7.43
CA VAL A 291 -8.87 -4.96 8.57
C VAL A 291 -8.14 -3.64 8.43
N ARG A 292 -8.89 -2.53 8.47
CA ARG A 292 -8.38 -1.16 8.31
C ARG A 292 -8.34 -0.44 9.66
N PRO A 293 -7.64 0.69 9.77
CA PRO A 293 -7.76 1.57 10.93
C PRO A 293 -9.22 1.95 11.19
N ALA A 294 -9.58 2.16 12.46
CA ALA A 294 -10.95 2.52 12.82
C ALA A 294 -11.37 3.87 12.22
N VAL A 295 -12.57 3.91 11.62
CA VAL A 295 -13.20 5.17 11.22
C VAL A 295 -13.97 5.71 12.43
N GLY A 296 -13.38 6.68 13.12
CA GLY A 296 -13.90 7.19 14.39
C GLY A 296 -13.66 6.25 15.57
N THR A 297 -14.33 6.51 16.69
CA THR A 297 -14.23 5.68 17.89
C THR A 297 -15.15 4.46 17.74
N PRO A 298 -14.63 3.22 17.83
CA PRO A 298 -15.48 2.03 17.82
C PRO A 298 -16.53 2.09 18.93
N SER A 299 -17.77 1.72 18.63
CA SER A 299 -18.85 1.65 19.63
C SER A 299 -18.67 0.47 20.60
N ASN A 300 -17.93 -0.56 20.18
CA ASN A 300 -17.57 -1.74 20.97
C ASN A 300 -16.10 -2.10 20.75
N GLY A 301 -15.42 -2.44 21.84
CA GLY A 301 -13.97 -2.59 21.86
C GLY A 301 -13.24 -1.24 21.77
N THR A 302 -11.92 -1.29 21.70
CA THR A 302 -11.06 -0.12 21.55
C THR A 302 -10.09 -0.30 20.40
N PHE A 303 -9.66 0.82 19.81
CA PHE A 303 -8.65 0.87 18.77
C PHE A 303 -7.49 1.75 19.23
N ALA A 304 -6.28 1.25 19.10
CA ALA A 304 -5.06 2.00 19.41
C ALA A 304 -4.13 1.99 18.20
N ASN A 305 -3.63 3.17 17.81
CA ASN A 305 -2.58 3.29 16.82
C ASN A 305 -1.28 2.68 17.36
N VAL A 306 -0.59 1.91 16.51
CA VAL A 306 0.75 1.40 16.82
C VAL A 306 1.76 2.41 16.29
N LEU A 307 2.59 2.94 17.18
CA LEU A 307 3.63 3.90 16.86
C LEU A 307 5.00 3.22 16.79
N ASN A 308 5.89 3.67 15.90
CA ASN A 308 7.30 3.30 15.96
C ASN A 308 8.06 4.10 17.03
N GLY A 309 9.35 3.80 17.22
CA GLY A 309 10.22 4.54 18.15
C GLY A 309 10.41 6.04 17.82
N LEU A 310 9.97 6.48 16.63
CA LEU A 310 9.98 7.87 16.17
C LEU A 310 8.60 8.54 16.31
N GLY A 311 7.61 7.86 16.91
CA GLY A 311 6.25 8.39 17.12
C GLY A 311 5.36 8.41 15.87
N GLN A 312 5.76 7.77 14.78
CA GLN A 312 4.97 7.68 13.54
C GLN A 312 4.00 6.50 13.61
N VAL A 313 2.79 6.64 13.06
CA VAL A 313 1.80 5.56 12.98
C VAL A 313 2.24 4.53 11.93
N VAL A 314 2.44 3.28 12.35
CA VAL A 314 2.87 2.16 11.48
C VAL A 314 1.81 1.05 11.41
N GLY A 315 0.76 1.14 12.23
CA GLY A 315 -0.37 0.21 12.20
C GLY A 315 -1.39 0.55 13.26
N GLY A 316 -2.19 -0.43 13.65
CA GLY A 316 -3.18 -0.31 14.71
C GLY A 316 -3.57 -1.66 15.29
N ALA A 317 -4.12 -1.65 16.50
CA ALA A 317 -4.54 -2.84 17.24
C ALA A 317 -5.99 -2.67 17.71
N TYR A 318 -6.79 -3.71 17.54
CA TYR A 318 -8.16 -3.80 18.01
C TYR A 318 -8.24 -4.70 19.25
N THR A 319 -8.73 -4.13 20.33
CA THR A 319 -8.98 -4.82 21.60
C THR A 319 -10.47 -4.99 21.77
N SER A 320 -10.93 -6.22 22.02
CA SER A 320 -12.34 -6.51 22.32
C SER A 320 -12.78 -5.88 23.65
N ASP A 321 -14.09 -5.69 23.83
CA ASP A 321 -14.62 -5.27 25.14
C ASP A 321 -14.66 -6.43 26.15
N SER A 322 -15.16 -6.15 27.36
CA SER A 322 -15.27 -7.12 28.45
C SER A 322 -16.21 -8.30 28.16
N SER A 323 -17.04 -8.19 27.12
CA SER A 323 -17.96 -9.24 26.68
C SER A 323 -17.44 -9.99 25.45
N GLY A 324 -16.27 -9.62 24.92
CA GLY A 324 -15.72 -10.21 23.70
C GLY A 324 -16.36 -9.67 22.42
N ASN A 325 -16.99 -8.49 22.49
CA ASN A 325 -17.59 -7.82 21.34
C ASN A 325 -16.61 -6.80 20.76
N LEU A 326 -16.64 -6.64 19.44
CA LEU A 326 -15.71 -5.79 18.73
C LEU A 326 -16.32 -5.26 17.44
N GLN A 327 -16.16 -3.95 17.22
CA GLN A 327 -16.49 -3.31 15.95
C GLN A 327 -15.21 -3.10 15.13
N LEU A 328 -15.07 -3.88 14.07
CA LEU A 328 -13.92 -3.84 13.15
C LEU A 328 -14.23 -2.95 11.95
N THR A 329 -13.24 -2.23 11.42
CA THR A 329 -13.38 -1.60 10.09
C THR A 329 -12.76 -2.52 9.04
N ILE A 330 -13.51 -2.85 7.99
CA ILE A 330 -13.06 -3.77 6.93
C ILE A 330 -13.12 -3.12 5.55
N ALA A 331 -12.29 -3.61 4.63
CA ALA A 331 -12.38 -3.32 3.20
C ALA A 331 -12.09 -4.58 2.35
N PRO A 332 -12.73 -4.74 1.19
CA PRO A 332 -13.83 -3.93 0.66
C PRO A 332 -15.12 -4.06 1.52
N ALA A 333 -16.09 -3.16 1.36
CA ALA A 333 -17.42 -3.36 1.94
C ALA A 333 -18.10 -4.61 1.34
N ILE A 334 -19.04 -5.22 2.06
CA ILE A 334 -19.78 -6.42 1.64
C ILE A 334 -21.01 -5.96 0.82
N ILE A 335 -20.97 -6.17 -0.50
CA ILE A 335 -22.00 -5.77 -1.45
C ILE A 335 -22.64 -7.02 -2.07
N SER A 336 -23.86 -7.34 -1.64
CA SER A 336 -24.52 -8.60 -2.00
C SER A 336 -25.34 -8.59 -3.29
N ALA A 337 -25.65 -7.42 -3.86
CA ALA A 337 -26.36 -7.31 -5.13
C ALA A 337 -26.06 -6.00 -5.87
N GLY A 338 -26.68 -5.84 -7.05
CA GLY A 338 -26.58 -4.64 -7.87
C GLY A 338 -25.33 -4.59 -8.76
N GLN A 339 -25.09 -3.41 -9.35
CA GLN A 339 -24.03 -3.24 -10.35
C GLN A 339 -22.60 -3.38 -9.79
N PHE A 340 -22.43 -3.19 -8.47
CA PHE A 340 -21.17 -3.27 -7.74
C PHE A 340 -21.04 -4.52 -6.86
N GLN A 341 -21.88 -5.54 -7.08
CA GLN A 341 -21.84 -6.78 -6.32
C GLN A 341 -20.42 -7.38 -6.29
N ASN A 342 -19.93 -7.69 -5.09
CA ASN A 342 -18.61 -8.29 -4.87
C ASN A 342 -18.66 -9.60 -4.07
N VAL A 343 -19.81 -9.89 -3.44
CA VAL A 343 -20.07 -11.16 -2.75
C VAL A 343 -21.38 -11.80 -3.21
N SER A 344 -21.48 -13.12 -3.03
CA SER A 344 -22.68 -13.89 -3.38
C SER A 344 -23.86 -13.62 -2.43
N ALA A 345 -23.57 -13.36 -1.16
CA ALA A 345 -24.56 -13.13 -0.12
C ALA A 345 -23.96 -12.33 1.05
N ALA A 346 -24.82 -11.66 1.81
CA ALA A 346 -24.45 -11.08 3.10
C ALA A 346 -24.22 -12.19 4.15
N PRO A 347 -23.34 -11.99 5.15
CA PRO A 347 -23.09 -13.00 6.17
C PRO A 347 -24.34 -13.27 7.01
N ALA A 348 -24.61 -14.55 7.28
CA ALA A 348 -25.68 -14.96 8.19
C ALA A 348 -25.28 -14.69 9.65
N ASN A 349 -26.28 -14.46 10.51
CA ASN A 349 -26.01 -14.35 11.95
C ASN A 349 -25.29 -15.62 12.46
N ASN A 350 -24.28 -15.44 13.32
CA ASN A 350 -23.36 -16.48 13.78
C ASN A 350 -22.46 -17.11 12.71
N ALA A 351 -22.30 -16.50 11.53
CA ALA A 351 -21.29 -16.93 10.57
C ALA A 351 -19.89 -16.81 11.19
N SER A 352 -19.11 -17.89 11.15
CA SER A 352 -17.76 -17.90 11.71
C SER A 352 -16.83 -16.96 10.96
N ILE A 353 -15.96 -16.29 11.70
CA ILE A 353 -14.92 -15.42 11.18
C ILE A 353 -13.59 -16.14 11.37
N THR A 354 -12.82 -16.26 10.30
CA THR A 354 -11.48 -16.85 10.33
C THR A 354 -10.46 -15.81 9.91
N VAL A 355 -9.44 -15.60 10.74
CA VAL A 355 -8.31 -14.73 10.41
C VAL A 355 -7.26 -15.55 9.64
N PHE A 356 -6.70 -14.97 8.59
CA PHE A 356 -5.70 -15.59 7.75
C PHE A 356 -4.32 -15.60 8.44
N GLY A 357 -3.78 -16.80 8.66
CA GLY A 357 -2.53 -17.01 9.41
C GLY A 357 -2.78 -17.33 10.89
N SER A 358 -1.74 -17.81 11.57
CA SER A 358 -1.80 -18.14 12.99
C SER A 358 -1.56 -16.91 13.87
N GLY A 359 -2.21 -16.88 15.03
CA GLY A 359 -2.10 -15.80 15.99
C GLY A 359 -0.65 -15.50 16.38
N GLY A 360 -0.24 -14.24 16.23
CA GLY A 360 1.11 -13.77 16.58
C GLY A 360 2.23 -14.18 15.62
N ALA A 361 1.93 -14.83 14.49
CA ALA A 361 2.92 -15.14 13.46
C ALA A 361 3.51 -13.87 12.83
N TYR A 362 4.82 -13.88 12.61
CA TYR A 362 5.53 -12.81 11.89
C TYR A 362 5.80 -13.28 10.46
N SER A 363 5.43 -12.46 9.48
CA SER A 363 5.52 -12.81 8.06
C SER A 363 5.83 -11.58 7.21
N PRO A 364 6.83 -11.64 6.30
CA PRO A 364 7.01 -10.61 5.28
C PRO A 364 5.80 -10.55 4.34
N GLN A 365 5.33 -9.34 4.04
CA GLN A 365 4.16 -9.13 3.19
C GLN A 365 4.58 -8.74 1.78
N SER A 366 4.97 -9.74 1.01
CA SER A 366 5.23 -9.55 -0.42
C SER A 366 3.92 -9.25 -1.17
N ILE A 367 4.00 -8.58 -2.31
CA ILE A 367 2.81 -8.10 -3.03
C ILE A 367 2.91 -8.34 -4.53
N ALA A 368 1.85 -8.91 -5.10
CA ALA A 368 1.58 -8.96 -6.53
C ALA A 368 0.53 -7.91 -6.87
N MET A 369 0.76 -7.08 -7.88
CA MET A 369 -0.15 -5.98 -8.22
C MET A 369 -0.11 -5.62 -9.69
N HIS A 370 -1.21 -5.06 -10.16
CA HIS A 370 -1.26 -4.28 -11.40
C HIS A 370 -0.81 -2.83 -11.12
N LYS A 371 -0.18 -2.16 -12.09
CA LYS A 371 0.26 -0.75 -11.97
C LYS A 371 -0.82 0.21 -11.45
N ASN A 372 -2.06 -0.01 -11.88
CA ASN A 372 -3.25 0.78 -11.49
C ASN A 372 -3.84 0.42 -10.12
N ALA A 373 -3.27 -0.49 -9.34
CA ALA A 373 -3.80 -0.85 -8.02
C ALA A 373 -3.60 0.29 -7.00
N PHE A 374 -2.41 0.91 -7.01
CA PHE A 374 -2.02 1.99 -6.13
C PHE A 374 -1.58 3.22 -6.91
N THR A 375 -1.68 4.37 -6.26
CA THR A 375 -1.14 5.62 -6.78
C THR A 375 -0.40 6.38 -5.69
N LEU A 376 0.68 7.05 -6.11
CA LEU A 376 1.41 8.02 -5.33
C LEU A 376 1.11 9.41 -5.89
N ALA A 377 0.88 10.37 -5.00
CA ALA A 377 0.92 11.78 -5.33
C ALA A 377 1.93 12.50 -4.44
N SER A 378 2.70 13.40 -5.04
CA SER A 378 3.54 14.36 -4.34
C SER A 378 3.01 15.77 -4.57
N ALA A 379 3.42 16.70 -3.73
CA ALA A 379 3.10 18.10 -3.95
C ALA A 379 4.31 18.97 -3.68
N ASP A 380 4.37 20.04 -4.46
CA ASP A 380 5.37 21.08 -4.30
C ASP A 380 5.08 21.90 -3.04
N LEU A 381 6.00 21.81 -2.08
CA LEU A 381 6.00 22.69 -0.92
C LEU A 381 6.46 24.10 -1.30
N GLU A 382 5.81 25.12 -0.76
CA GLU A 382 6.16 26.53 -0.99
C GLU A 382 7.59 26.83 -0.51
N LEU A 383 8.34 27.63 -1.28
CA LEU A 383 9.69 28.05 -0.91
C LEU A 383 9.57 29.27 0.02
N PRO A 384 10.07 29.20 1.26
CA PRO A 384 9.97 30.33 2.18
C PRO A 384 10.88 31.49 1.74
N ASP A 385 10.34 32.71 1.75
CA ASP A 385 11.12 33.93 1.53
C ASP A 385 11.90 34.33 2.79
N GLY A 386 13.11 34.88 2.63
CA GLY A 386 13.92 35.41 3.74
C GLY A 386 14.86 34.41 4.42
N VAL A 387 15.02 33.20 3.88
CA VAL A 387 16.03 32.21 4.32
C VAL A 387 17.34 32.38 3.56
N HIS A 388 18.44 31.92 4.15
CA HIS A 388 19.77 31.99 3.52
C HIS A 388 19.83 31.21 2.19
N PHE A 389 19.03 30.15 2.07
CA PHE A 389 18.89 29.39 0.83
C PHE A 389 17.59 28.58 0.81
N ALA A 390 16.90 28.61 -0.32
CA ALA A 390 15.80 27.69 -0.62
C ALA A 390 15.93 27.20 -2.06
N GLY A 391 15.82 25.89 -2.27
CA GLY A 391 15.84 25.26 -3.58
C GLY A 391 14.83 24.12 -3.65
N ARG A 392 14.32 23.84 -4.85
CA ARG A 392 13.40 22.74 -5.12
C ARG A 392 13.92 21.90 -6.28
N ALA A 393 13.87 20.59 -6.11
CA ALA A 393 14.02 19.60 -7.16
C ALA A 393 12.67 18.91 -7.35
N ALA A 394 12.13 18.90 -8.56
CA ALA A 394 10.99 18.06 -8.89
C ALA A 394 11.37 17.24 -10.11
N ASP A 395 11.18 15.93 -10.03
CA ASP A 395 11.32 15.06 -11.18
C ASP A 395 9.96 14.54 -11.61
N LYS A 396 9.66 14.74 -12.89
CA LYS A 396 8.39 14.35 -13.52
C LYS A 396 8.31 12.85 -13.79
N GLN A 397 9.44 12.15 -13.88
CA GLN A 397 9.45 10.70 -14.10
C GLN A 397 9.20 9.93 -12.80
N THR A 398 9.87 10.34 -11.71
CA THR A 398 9.64 9.75 -10.40
C THR A 398 8.37 10.28 -9.71
N GLY A 399 7.84 11.44 -10.13
CA GLY A 399 6.64 12.06 -9.55
C GLY A 399 6.87 12.53 -8.12
N LEU A 400 8.10 12.92 -7.80
CA LEU A 400 8.53 13.27 -6.45
C LEU A 400 9.17 14.67 -6.44
N SER A 401 8.77 15.46 -5.45
CA SER A 401 9.28 16.81 -5.20
C SER A 401 10.04 16.86 -3.88
N ILE A 402 11.29 17.31 -3.93
CA ILE A 402 12.14 17.56 -2.77
C ILE A 402 12.39 19.06 -2.65
N ARG A 403 12.18 19.61 -1.45
CA ARG A 403 12.56 20.98 -1.08
C ARG A 403 13.76 20.95 -0.16
N VAL A 404 14.75 21.80 -0.41
CA VAL A 404 15.91 22.02 0.47
C VAL A 404 15.88 23.45 0.99
N VAL A 405 15.93 23.61 2.32
CA VAL A 405 15.93 24.91 3.00
C VAL A 405 17.14 25.01 3.92
N ARG A 406 17.81 26.15 3.92
CA ARG A 406 18.95 26.45 4.79
C ARG A 406 18.77 27.80 5.47
N GLN A 407 19.09 27.85 6.76
CA GLN A 407 19.06 29.09 7.54
C GLN A 407 20.35 29.25 8.34
N TYR A 408 20.64 30.47 8.77
CA TYR A 408 21.71 30.76 9.72
C TYR A 408 21.11 30.98 11.11
N THR A 409 21.66 30.33 12.14
CA THR A 409 21.26 30.50 13.53
C THR A 409 22.35 31.27 14.29
N ILE A 410 22.01 32.48 14.71
CA ILE A 410 22.96 33.40 15.36
C ILE A 410 23.40 32.86 16.74
N ASN A 411 22.51 32.17 17.45
CA ASN A 411 22.78 31.70 18.82
C ASN A 411 23.87 30.60 18.90
N ASN A 412 23.97 29.75 17.88
CA ASN A 412 24.88 28.59 17.88
C ASN A 412 25.93 28.66 16.76
N ASP A 413 26.01 29.79 16.04
CA ASP A 413 26.85 29.98 14.86
C ASP A 413 26.83 28.79 13.89
N ALA A 414 25.60 28.37 13.56
CA ALA A 414 25.36 27.15 12.81
C ALA A 414 24.41 27.36 11.64
N ILE A 415 24.53 26.47 10.66
CA ILE A 415 23.78 26.48 9.42
C ILE A 415 22.92 25.20 9.38
N PRO A 416 21.71 25.22 9.98
CA PRO A 416 20.74 24.16 9.79
C PRO A 416 20.33 24.05 8.30
N THR A 417 20.35 22.83 7.79
CA THR A 417 19.87 22.46 6.46
C THR A 417 18.83 21.36 6.61
N ARG A 418 17.65 21.57 6.02
CA ARG A 418 16.52 20.65 6.02
C ARG A 418 16.18 20.25 4.59
N MET A 419 15.91 18.96 4.38
CA MET A 419 15.32 18.43 3.15
C MET A 419 13.93 17.91 3.46
N ASP A 420 12.89 18.42 2.78
CA ASP A 420 11.49 18.06 2.97
C ASP A 420 10.90 17.38 1.73
N VAL A 421 10.01 16.41 1.95
CA VAL A 421 9.11 15.84 0.93
C VAL A 421 7.70 15.77 1.48
N LEU A 422 6.70 16.10 0.65
CA LEU A 422 5.29 15.90 0.92
C LEU A 422 4.71 14.86 -0.06
N TYR A 423 4.16 13.78 0.47
CA TYR A 423 3.57 12.70 -0.34
C TYR A 423 2.35 12.07 0.31
N GLY A 424 1.58 11.35 -0.51
CA GLY A 424 0.41 10.60 -0.11
C GLY A 424 0.17 9.37 -0.98
N TRP A 425 -0.28 8.29 -0.35
CA TRP A 425 -0.62 7.04 -1.01
C TRP A 425 -2.12 6.83 -1.06
N ALA A 426 -2.61 6.28 -2.16
CA ALA A 426 -4.02 5.91 -2.31
C ALA A 426 -4.19 4.60 -3.09
N SER A 427 -5.23 3.84 -2.75
CA SER A 427 -5.59 2.60 -3.45
C SER A 427 -6.70 2.90 -4.46
N LEU A 428 -6.39 2.89 -5.75
CA LEU A 428 -7.39 3.13 -6.81
C LEU A 428 -8.30 1.90 -6.97
N TYR A 429 -7.70 0.72 -7.04
CA TYR A 429 -8.39 -0.57 -7.15
C TYR A 429 -7.69 -1.61 -6.28
N ARG A 430 -8.23 -1.85 -5.08
CA ARG A 430 -7.69 -2.82 -4.12
C ARG A 430 -7.78 -4.25 -4.65
N GLU A 431 -8.78 -4.51 -5.49
CA GLU A 431 -9.04 -5.81 -6.12
C GLU A 431 -7.93 -6.24 -7.09
N LEU A 432 -7.12 -5.31 -7.60
CA LEU A 432 -6.03 -5.56 -8.55
C LEU A 432 -4.69 -5.90 -7.88
N ALA A 433 -4.69 -6.10 -6.55
CA ALA A 433 -3.52 -6.50 -5.80
C ALA A 433 -3.81 -7.78 -5.01
N CYS A 434 -2.77 -8.58 -4.79
CA CYS A 434 -2.78 -9.78 -3.96
C CYS A 434 -1.50 -9.83 -3.14
N ARG A 435 -1.63 -10.04 -1.83
CA ARG A 435 -0.52 -10.31 -0.93
C ARG A 435 -0.04 -11.74 -1.09
N VAL A 436 1.27 -11.92 -1.05
CA VAL A 436 1.93 -13.22 -1.06
C VAL A 436 2.61 -13.35 0.29
N ALA A 437 1.99 -14.12 1.19
CA ALA A 437 2.50 -14.35 2.53
C ALA A 437 3.60 -15.42 2.52
N GLY A 438 4.69 -15.15 3.24
CA GLY A 438 5.84 -16.04 3.42
C GLY A 438 6.28 -16.23 4.85
#